data_AF-A0A8W8MR99-F1
#
_entry.id   AF-A0A8W8MR99-F1
#
_cell.length_a   1.000
_cell.length_b   1.000
_cell.length_c   1.000
_cell.angle_alpha   90.00
_cell.angle_beta   90.00
_cell.angle_gamma   90.00
#
_symmetry.space_group_name_H-M   'P 1'
#
loop_
_entity.id
_entity.type
_entity.pdbx_description
1 polymer ?
#
loop_
_entity_poly.entity_id
_entity_poly.type
_entity_poly.pdbx_seq_one_letter_code
_entity_poly.pdbx_strand_id
1 'polypeptide(L)'
;MHGYLLAEGIYVQRKRVRETLSSLTDRIEKKKPISRRVYKVPTPNSLWHMDGHMKLARWGITTHGCVDGFSRCIVYLHASLNNRAPTVFKLFLVATLSYGMPSTVRSDHGGENKLVALFVNLVKGCAHHITGRSVHNQRIERLWRDVHTQVTSFFYNTFYALEDSGKLDINNQNDMLALHFVYLPEINRRLSLFHSSWNQHSIRTEGNKTPEQLFITGTLTNSSKNSSAIKGILSQEFSLKEQLKKGLNEYGLSLDDFPNTDIPDEDDAIEQLQLPENVIREDMVLDEKFEAVKMFIHTLA
;
A
#
# COMPACT_ATOMS: atom_id res chain seq x y z
N MET A 1 17.69 -6.76 6.64
CA MET A 1 18.11 -7.04 8.04
C MET A 1 18.15 -5.80 8.93
N HIS A 2 19.01 -4.79 8.71
CA HIS A 2 19.04 -3.63 9.63
C HIS A 2 17.69 -2.91 9.79
N GLY A 3 16.93 -2.72 8.71
CA GLY A 3 15.57 -2.15 8.79
C GLY A 3 14.59 -3.03 9.57
N TYR A 4 14.74 -4.36 9.51
CA TYR A 4 13.90 -5.30 10.26
C TYR A 4 14.18 -5.18 11.75
N LEU A 5 15.46 -5.07 12.15
CA LEU A 5 15.83 -4.85 13.54
C LEU A 5 15.29 -3.51 14.06
N LEU A 6 15.40 -2.43 13.27
CA LEU A 6 14.84 -1.14 13.66
C LEU A 6 13.32 -1.20 13.84
N ALA A 7 12.61 -1.91 12.96
CA ALA A 7 11.15 -2.07 13.03
C ALA A 7 10.70 -2.76 14.33
N GLU A 8 11.54 -3.65 14.85
CA GLU A 8 11.34 -4.32 16.15
C GLU A 8 11.87 -3.50 17.34
N GLY A 9 12.30 -2.25 17.12
CA GLY A 9 12.87 -1.39 18.18
C GLY A 9 14.31 -1.74 18.57
N ILE A 10 15.00 -2.58 17.80
CA ILE A 10 16.36 -3.05 18.09
C ILE A 10 17.39 -2.16 17.36
N TYR A 11 18.13 -1.36 18.13
CA TYR A 11 19.15 -0.45 17.63
C TYR A 11 20.54 -1.09 17.65
N VAL A 12 21.03 -1.51 16.48
CA VAL A 12 22.36 -2.12 16.33
C VAL A 12 23.14 -1.41 15.23
N GLN A 13 24.43 -1.18 15.47
CA GLN A 13 25.31 -0.58 14.47
C GLN A 13 25.32 -1.40 13.17
N ARG A 14 25.16 -0.71 12.03
CA ARG A 14 25.22 -1.33 10.70
C ARG A 14 26.49 -2.16 10.48
N LYS A 15 27.63 -1.75 11.05
CA LYS A 15 28.89 -2.52 11.00
C LYS A 15 28.71 -3.92 11.61
N ARG A 16 28.16 -4.00 12.82
CA ARG A 16 27.88 -5.27 13.51
C ARG A 16 26.94 -6.17 12.72
N VAL A 17 25.84 -5.61 12.20
CA VAL A 17 24.89 -6.37 11.36
C VAL A 17 25.59 -6.97 10.13
N ARG A 18 26.51 -6.21 9.50
CA ARG A 18 27.26 -6.71 8.33
C ARG A 18 28.26 -7.78 8.70
N GLU A 19 28.98 -7.62 9.82
CA GLU A 19 29.96 -8.60 10.32
C GLU A 19 29.28 -9.93 10.65
N THR A 20 28.14 -9.89 11.35
CA THR A 20 27.34 -11.09 11.64
C THR A 20 26.78 -11.74 10.38
N LEU A 21 26.29 -10.95 9.41
CA LEU A 21 25.81 -11.49 8.14
C LEU A 21 26.95 -12.15 7.35
N SER A 22 28.14 -11.55 7.32
CA SER A 22 29.29 -12.13 6.64
C SER A 22 29.79 -13.40 7.31
N SER A 23 29.64 -13.55 8.62
CA SER A 23 30.02 -14.80 9.31
C SER A 23 29.02 -15.94 9.08
N LEU A 24 27.77 -15.62 8.76
CA LEU A 24 26.72 -16.63 8.53
C LEU A 24 26.66 -17.12 7.08
N THR A 25 27.13 -16.33 6.12
CA THR A 25 27.01 -16.67 4.69
C THR A 25 28.03 -15.92 3.83
N ASP A 26 28.76 -16.66 2.98
CA ASP A 26 29.58 -16.10 1.90
C ASP A 26 28.74 -15.63 0.68
N ARG A 27 27.43 -15.91 0.67
CA ARG A 27 26.51 -15.73 -0.46
C ARG A 27 25.89 -14.33 -0.57
N ILE A 28 26.54 -13.27 -0.09
CA ILE A 28 26.08 -11.92 -0.40
C ILE A 28 26.58 -11.55 -1.81
N GLU A 29 25.87 -12.03 -2.82
CA GLU A 29 26.12 -11.61 -4.20
C GLU A 29 26.06 -10.08 -4.31
N LYS A 30 27.20 -9.48 -4.64
CA LYS A 30 27.29 -8.04 -4.93
C LYS A 30 26.58 -7.79 -6.26
N LYS A 31 25.28 -7.46 -6.20
CA LYS A 31 24.53 -7.02 -7.40
C LYS A 31 25.21 -5.79 -8.01
N LYS A 32 25.41 -5.82 -9.33
CA LYS A 32 26.00 -4.70 -10.08
C LYS A 32 25.18 -3.43 -9.86
N PRO A 33 25.82 -2.27 -9.63
CA PRO A 33 25.10 -1.01 -9.49
C PRO A 33 24.43 -0.65 -10.82
N ILE A 34 23.10 -0.61 -10.84
CA ILE A 34 22.32 -0.15 -11.99
C ILE A 34 22.31 1.38 -11.99
N SER A 35 22.57 2.00 -13.15
CA SER A 35 22.39 3.44 -13.34
C SER A 35 20.92 3.81 -13.14
N ARG A 36 20.63 4.66 -12.16
CA ARG A 36 19.26 5.04 -11.80
C ARG A 36 18.89 6.35 -12.48
N ARG A 37 17.74 6.38 -13.16
CA ARG A 37 17.14 7.63 -13.61
C ARG A 37 16.74 8.47 -12.40
N VAL A 38 16.94 9.78 -12.49
CA VAL A 38 16.55 10.71 -11.44
C VAL A 38 15.02 10.82 -11.46
N TYR A 39 14.38 10.31 -10.41
CA TYR A 39 12.96 10.49 -10.17
C TYR A 39 12.76 11.61 -9.16
N LYS A 40 11.94 12.61 -9.48
CA LYS A 40 11.58 13.71 -8.59
C LYS A 40 10.08 13.99 -8.66
N VAL A 41 9.49 14.23 -7.50
CA VAL A 41 8.17 14.83 -7.30
C VAL A 41 8.28 15.92 -6.24
N PRO A 42 7.38 16.91 -6.18
CA PRO A 42 7.56 18.10 -5.36
C PRO A 42 7.61 17.85 -3.86
N THR A 43 6.67 17.06 -3.32
CA THR A 43 6.50 16.82 -1.87
C THR A 43 5.98 15.40 -1.61
N PRO A 44 6.02 14.92 -0.35
CA PRO A 44 5.17 13.80 0.06
C PRO A 44 3.72 14.02 -0.35
N ASN A 45 3.00 12.93 -0.64
CA ASN A 45 1.62 12.93 -1.12
C ASN A 45 1.38 13.63 -2.46
N SER A 46 2.42 14.14 -3.15
CA SER A 46 2.24 14.71 -4.49
C SER A 46 1.79 13.65 -5.49
N LEU A 47 2.37 12.45 -5.44
CA LEU A 47 2.04 11.35 -6.36
C LEU A 47 2.24 10.01 -5.68
N TRP A 48 1.15 9.26 -5.54
CA TRP A 48 1.17 7.86 -5.13
C TRP A 48 1.21 6.94 -6.35
N HIS A 49 1.99 5.88 -6.27
CA HIS A 49 2.15 4.85 -7.30
C HIS A 49 1.53 3.56 -6.79
N MET A 50 0.40 3.15 -7.36
CA MET A 50 -0.29 1.92 -6.99
C MET A 50 -0.29 0.90 -8.11
N ASP A 51 -0.30 -0.37 -7.72
CA ASP A 51 -0.31 -1.49 -8.65
C ASP A 51 -0.70 -2.80 -7.95
N GLY A 52 -1.10 -3.79 -8.75
CA GLY A 52 -1.35 -5.17 -8.35
C GLY A 52 -0.25 -6.10 -8.86
N HIS A 53 0.41 -6.81 -7.96
CA HIS A 53 1.47 -7.76 -8.28
C HIS A 53 0.93 -9.20 -8.38
N MET A 54 0.99 -9.74 -9.59
CA MET A 54 0.35 -11.01 -9.96
C MET A 54 1.25 -12.25 -9.83
N LYS A 55 2.36 -12.20 -9.08
CA LYS A 55 3.29 -13.36 -8.98
C LYS A 55 2.65 -14.62 -8.39
N LEU A 56 1.63 -14.49 -7.55
CA LEU A 56 0.91 -15.61 -6.96
C LEU A 56 -0.49 -15.81 -7.57
N ALA A 57 -0.78 -15.16 -8.69
CA ALA A 57 -2.13 -15.17 -9.29
C ALA A 57 -2.58 -16.57 -9.73
N ARG A 58 -1.64 -17.48 -10.05
CA ARG A 58 -1.92 -18.90 -10.33
C ARG A 58 -2.69 -19.58 -9.21
N TRP A 59 -2.39 -19.21 -7.96
CA TRP A 59 -3.04 -19.76 -6.77
C TRP A 59 -4.11 -18.82 -6.21
N GLY A 60 -4.66 -17.93 -7.04
CA GLY A 60 -5.73 -17.02 -6.64
C GLY A 60 -5.30 -15.89 -5.69
N ILE A 61 -4.01 -15.68 -5.44
CA ILE A 61 -3.53 -14.64 -4.53
C ILE A 61 -2.94 -13.48 -5.33
N THR A 62 -3.43 -12.27 -5.06
CA THR A 62 -2.92 -11.01 -5.63
C THR A 62 -2.36 -10.13 -4.53
N THR A 63 -1.16 -9.57 -4.72
CA THR A 63 -0.56 -8.60 -3.78
C THR A 63 -0.80 -7.18 -4.27
N HIS A 64 -1.50 -6.39 -3.49
CA HIS A 64 -1.81 -4.98 -3.73
C HIS A 64 -0.77 -4.11 -3.04
N GLY A 65 -0.30 -3.05 -3.70
CA GLY A 65 0.66 -2.15 -3.08
C GLY A 65 0.54 -0.72 -3.58
N CYS A 66 0.95 0.21 -2.72
CA CYS A 66 1.06 1.61 -3.07
C CYS A 66 2.26 2.27 -2.37
N VAL A 67 2.93 3.15 -3.11
CA VAL A 67 4.15 3.84 -2.67
C VAL A 67 4.05 5.33 -2.91
N ASP A 68 4.41 6.12 -1.90
CA ASP A 68 4.60 7.56 -2.06
C ASP A 68 5.84 7.85 -2.91
N GLY A 69 5.67 8.61 -3.99
CA GLY A 69 6.71 8.84 -4.97
C GLY A 69 7.90 9.65 -4.46
N PHE A 70 7.67 10.52 -3.48
CA PHE A 70 8.68 11.40 -2.89
C PHE A 70 9.58 10.60 -1.94
N SER A 71 8.97 10.08 -0.88
CA SER A 71 9.62 9.46 0.27
C SER A 71 10.01 8.00 0.03
N ARG A 72 9.35 7.33 -0.93
CA ARG A 72 9.41 5.88 -1.15
C ARG A 72 8.80 5.09 0.01
N CYS A 73 8.00 5.74 0.85
CA CYS A 73 7.22 5.11 1.89
C CYS A 73 6.17 4.21 1.24
N ILE A 74 6.05 2.98 1.72
CA ILE A 74 4.95 2.10 1.34
C ILE A 74 3.75 2.53 2.18
N VAL A 75 2.68 2.98 1.53
CA VAL A 75 1.47 3.45 2.23
C VAL A 75 0.49 2.32 2.49
N TYR A 76 0.45 1.30 1.62
CA TYR A 76 -0.15 0.00 1.91
C TYR A 76 0.55 -1.11 1.11
N LEU A 77 0.52 -2.33 1.65
CA LEU A 77 0.99 -3.56 1.00
C LEU A 77 0.23 -4.75 1.60
N HIS A 78 -0.59 -5.42 0.80
CA HIS A 78 -1.51 -6.46 1.31
C HIS A 78 -1.81 -7.50 0.24
N ALA A 79 -1.90 -8.78 0.62
CA ALA A 79 -2.33 -9.86 -0.26
C ALA A 79 -3.82 -10.21 -0.04
N SER A 80 -4.54 -10.42 -1.13
CA SER A 80 -5.96 -10.78 -1.14
C SER A 80 -6.24 -11.91 -2.14
N LEU A 81 -7.35 -12.62 -1.95
CA LEU A 81 -7.78 -13.70 -2.84
C LEU A 81 -8.47 -13.22 -4.13
N ASN A 82 -8.45 -11.90 -4.36
CA ASN A 82 -9.08 -11.29 -5.52
C ASN A 82 -8.36 -9.99 -5.91
N ASN A 83 -8.65 -9.53 -7.13
CA ASN A 83 -8.17 -8.25 -7.68
C ASN A 83 -9.35 -7.30 -8.00
N ARG A 84 -10.36 -7.26 -7.13
CA ARG A 84 -11.57 -6.47 -7.38
C ARG A 84 -11.38 -5.01 -6.96
N ALA A 85 -12.08 -4.11 -7.65
CA ALA A 85 -11.99 -2.68 -7.38
C ALA A 85 -12.37 -2.27 -5.94
N PRO A 86 -13.40 -2.87 -5.30
CA PRO A 86 -13.71 -2.59 -3.89
C PRO A 86 -12.55 -2.90 -2.94
N THR A 87 -11.81 -3.99 -3.18
CA THR A 87 -10.67 -4.39 -2.35
C THR A 87 -9.53 -3.39 -2.48
N VAL A 88 -9.15 -3.02 -3.71
CA VAL A 88 -8.10 -2.00 -3.94
C VAL A 88 -8.50 -0.66 -3.35
N PHE A 89 -9.76 -0.27 -3.52
CA PHE A 89 -10.27 0.99 -3.00
C PHE A 89 -10.31 1.03 -1.46
N LYS A 90 -10.70 -0.05 -0.79
CA LYS A 90 -10.63 -0.18 0.68
C LYS A 90 -9.19 0.04 1.19
N LEU A 91 -8.21 -0.63 0.59
CA LEU A 91 -6.79 -0.47 0.95
C LEU A 91 -6.31 0.97 0.74
N PHE A 92 -6.69 1.58 -0.39
CA PHE A 92 -6.36 2.98 -0.67
C PHE A 92 -6.91 3.92 0.39
N LEU A 93 -8.18 3.79 0.77
CA LEU A 93 -8.83 4.66 1.74
C LEU A 93 -8.22 4.53 3.13
N VAL A 94 -8.00 3.31 3.61
CA VAL A 94 -7.30 3.08 4.89
C VAL A 94 -5.94 3.78 4.88
N ALA A 95 -5.18 3.68 3.79
CA ALA A 95 -3.91 4.38 3.67
C ALA A 95 -4.05 5.92 3.70
N THR A 96 -5.12 6.49 3.13
CA THR A 96 -5.39 7.93 3.24
C THR A 96 -5.71 8.39 4.65
N LEU A 97 -6.19 7.50 5.53
CA LEU A 97 -6.39 7.81 6.95
C LEU A 97 -5.04 7.99 7.67
N SER A 98 -4.07 7.10 7.38
CA SER A 98 -2.77 7.12 8.04
C SER A 98 -1.79 8.12 7.44
N TYR A 99 -1.80 8.29 6.11
CA TYR A 99 -0.82 9.09 5.39
C TYR A 99 -1.41 10.38 4.80
N GLY A 100 -2.71 10.63 4.95
CA GLY A 100 -3.41 11.74 4.32
C GLY A 100 -3.73 11.48 2.85
N MET A 101 -4.64 12.29 2.29
CA MET A 101 -5.08 12.16 0.90
C MET A 101 -4.01 12.66 -0.09
N PRO A 102 -3.57 11.85 -1.07
CA PRO A 102 -2.63 12.29 -2.09
C PRO A 102 -3.25 13.35 -3.02
N SER A 103 -2.41 14.22 -3.60
CA SER A 103 -2.82 15.10 -4.70
C SER A 103 -3.11 14.30 -5.96
N THR A 104 -2.26 13.33 -6.28
CA THR A 104 -2.40 12.55 -7.52
C THR A 104 -2.08 11.10 -7.26
N VAL A 105 -2.79 10.22 -7.97
CA VAL A 105 -2.54 8.79 -7.99
C VAL A 105 -2.12 8.39 -9.39
N ARG A 106 -1.16 7.49 -9.50
CA ARG A 106 -0.82 6.80 -10.75
C ARG A 106 -1.03 5.31 -10.60
N SER A 107 -1.64 4.72 -11.60
CA SER A 107 -1.82 3.29 -11.74
C SER A 107 -1.70 2.86 -13.20
N ASP A 108 -1.62 1.55 -13.39
CA ASP A 108 -1.71 0.94 -14.70
C ASP A 108 -3.16 0.89 -15.18
N HIS A 109 -3.35 0.63 -16.47
CA HIS A 109 -4.69 0.45 -17.02
C HIS A 109 -5.29 -0.85 -16.49
N GLY A 110 -6.28 -0.73 -15.60
CA GLY A 110 -6.88 -1.87 -14.94
C GLY A 110 -8.28 -1.57 -14.41
N GLY A 111 -9.14 -2.59 -14.43
CA GLY A 111 -10.50 -2.49 -13.90
C GLY A 111 -10.53 -2.37 -12.39
N GLU A 112 -9.52 -2.91 -11.72
CA GLU A 112 -9.32 -2.89 -10.28
C GLU A 112 -9.07 -1.48 -9.72
N ASN A 113 -8.58 -0.54 -10.53
CA ASN A 113 -8.29 0.82 -10.08
C ASN A 113 -9.46 1.80 -10.30
N LYS A 114 -10.57 1.35 -10.91
CA LYS A 114 -11.68 2.23 -11.33
C LYS A 114 -12.31 3.01 -10.18
N LEU A 115 -12.56 2.35 -9.04
CA LEU A 115 -13.15 3.02 -7.87
C LEU A 115 -12.21 4.07 -7.29
N VAL A 116 -10.91 3.77 -7.21
CA VAL A 116 -9.92 4.76 -6.79
C VAL A 116 -9.87 5.94 -7.76
N ALA A 117 -9.88 5.66 -9.07
CA ALA A 117 -9.84 6.69 -10.10
C ALA A 117 -11.06 7.63 -10.01
N LEU A 118 -12.25 7.06 -9.85
CA LEU A 118 -13.49 7.82 -9.69
C LEU A 118 -13.45 8.66 -8.42
N PHE A 119 -13.08 8.07 -7.29
CA PHE A 119 -12.97 8.75 -6.01
C PHE A 119 -12.00 9.92 -6.04
N VAL A 120 -10.77 9.70 -6.52
CA VAL A 120 -9.73 10.73 -6.57
C VAL A 120 -10.18 11.88 -7.47
N ASN A 121 -10.81 11.58 -8.62
CA ASN A 121 -11.29 12.62 -9.52
C ASN A 121 -12.49 13.39 -8.95
N LEU A 122 -13.37 12.77 -8.16
CA LEU A 122 -14.46 13.46 -7.47
C LEU A 122 -13.94 14.37 -6.35
N VAL A 123 -12.97 13.91 -5.56
CA VAL A 123 -12.44 14.66 -4.41
C VAL A 123 -11.49 15.78 -4.83
N LYS A 124 -10.65 15.55 -5.85
CA LYS A 124 -9.58 16.48 -6.26
C LYS A 124 -9.85 17.22 -7.57
N GLY A 125 -10.87 16.80 -8.32
CA GLY A 125 -11.13 17.27 -9.68
C GLY A 125 -10.49 16.39 -10.75
N CYS A 126 -10.84 16.65 -12.00
CA CYS A 126 -10.44 15.83 -13.14
C CYS A 126 -8.92 15.66 -13.29
N ALA A 127 -8.52 14.53 -13.87
CA ALA A 127 -7.12 14.19 -14.21
C ALA A 127 -6.16 14.05 -13.01
N HIS A 128 -6.67 13.84 -11.80
CA HIS A 128 -5.85 13.57 -10.61
C HIS A 128 -5.57 12.06 -10.42
N HIS A 129 -6.24 11.20 -11.19
CA HIS A 129 -5.81 9.82 -11.40
C HIS A 129 -5.17 9.65 -12.79
N ILE A 130 -3.86 9.42 -12.82
CA ILE A 130 -3.07 9.21 -14.03
C ILE A 130 -3.00 7.72 -14.33
N THR A 131 -3.69 7.29 -15.38
CA THR A 131 -3.58 5.93 -15.91
C THR A 131 -2.52 5.87 -17.00
N GLY A 132 -1.59 4.92 -16.91
CA GLY A 132 -0.44 4.86 -17.82
C GLY A 132 0.05 3.45 -18.11
N ARG A 133 1.18 3.34 -18.82
CA ARG A 133 1.93 2.08 -18.95
C ARG A 133 2.76 1.85 -17.68
N SER A 134 2.93 0.59 -17.28
CA SER A 134 3.79 0.14 -16.16
C SER A 134 5.16 0.81 -16.10
N VAL A 135 5.79 1.05 -17.26
CA VAL A 135 7.10 1.71 -17.36
C VAL A 135 7.14 3.13 -16.76
N HIS A 136 5.99 3.76 -16.57
CA HIS A 136 5.84 5.07 -15.92
C HIS A 136 5.47 4.97 -14.43
N ASN A 137 5.08 3.78 -13.96
CA ASN A 137 4.78 3.43 -12.57
C ASN A 137 6.06 2.97 -11.84
N GLN A 138 7.16 3.72 -12.02
CA GLN A 138 8.52 3.24 -11.73
C GLN A 138 8.78 2.92 -10.26
N ARG A 139 8.06 3.56 -9.33
CA ARG A 139 8.29 3.41 -7.89
C ARG A 139 7.77 2.07 -7.39
N ILE A 140 6.54 1.72 -7.75
CA ILE A 140 5.93 0.45 -7.35
C ILE A 140 6.58 -0.72 -8.10
N GLU A 141 6.91 -0.55 -9.38
CA GLU A 141 7.67 -1.55 -10.16
C GLU A 141 9.05 -1.87 -9.57
N ARG A 142 9.72 -0.86 -8.99
CA ARG A 142 10.98 -1.10 -8.29
C ARG A 142 10.75 -1.84 -6.97
N LEU A 143 9.70 -1.49 -6.24
CA LEU A 143 9.31 -2.15 -5.00
C LEU A 143 9.05 -3.64 -5.24
N TRP A 144 8.34 -3.99 -6.32
CA TRP A 144 7.98 -5.38 -6.61
C TRP A 144 9.15 -6.33 -6.72
N ARG A 145 10.30 -5.87 -7.20
CA ARG A 145 11.51 -6.70 -7.22
C ARG A 145 11.97 -7.07 -5.81
N ASP A 146 11.88 -6.14 -4.86
CA ASP A 146 12.32 -6.36 -3.48
C ASP A 146 11.28 -7.18 -2.70
N VAL A 147 9.98 -6.94 -2.92
CA VAL A 147 8.87 -7.75 -2.37
C VAL A 147 8.95 -9.18 -2.88
N HIS A 148 9.21 -9.38 -4.18
CA HIS A 148 9.38 -10.72 -4.73
C HIS A 148 10.58 -11.44 -4.13
N THR A 149 11.74 -10.78 -4.12
CA THR A 149 12.97 -11.38 -3.60
C THR A 149 12.86 -11.75 -2.12
N GLN A 150 12.21 -10.93 -1.29
CA GLN A 150 12.20 -11.12 0.16
C GLN A 150 10.96 -11.83 0.70
N VAL A 151 9.84 -11.79 -0.03
CA VAL A 151 8.56 -12.34 0.45
C VAL A 151 7.99 -13.35 -0.54
N THR A 152 7.56 -12.92 -1.73
CA THR A 152 6.70 -13.79 -2.56
C THR A 152 7.43 -14.93 -3.26
N SER A 153 8.76 -14.84 -3.47
CA SER A 153 9.54 -15.92 -4.09
C SER A 153 9.55 -17.20 -3.24
N PHE A 154 9.52 -17.08 -1.92
CA PHE A 154 9.40 -18.23 -1.03
C PHE A 154 8.11 -19.00 -1.32
N PHE A 155 6.96 -18.31 -1.26
CA PHE A 155 5.65 -18.94 -1.49
C PHE A 155 5.50 -19.44 -2.92
N TYR A 156 5.99 -18.68 -3.90
CA TYR A 156 6.01 -19.08 -5.31
C TYR A 156 6.70 -20.44 -5.47
N ASN A 157 7.90 -20.60 -4.92
CA ASN A 157 8.65 -21.86 -5.01
C ASN A 157 7.99 -22.98 -4.20
N THR A 158 7.46 -22.67 -3.01
CA THR A 158 6.75 -23.64 -2.17
C THR A 158 5.51 -24.19 -2.87
N PHE A 159 4.71 -23.34 -3.49
CA PHE A 159 3.47 -23.76 -4.14
C PHE A 159 3.73 -24.60 -5.39
N TYR A 160 4.71 -24.23 -6.21
CA TYR A 160 5.15 -25.10 -7.30
C TYR A 160 5.65 -26.46 -6.80
N ALA A 161 6.44 -26.50 -5.73
CA ALA A 161 6.90 -27.77 -5.17
C ALA A 161 5.74 -28.64 -4.62
N LEU A 162 4.68 -28.02 -4.11
CA LEU A 162 3.47 -28.74 -3.70
C LEU A 162 2.73 -29.32 -4.92
N GLU A 163 2.57 -28.55 -6.00
CA GLU A 163 2.00 -29.03 -7.26
C GLU A 163 2.83 -30.18 -7.85
N ASP A 164 4.15 -30.01 -7.96
CA ASP A 164 5.07 -31.02 -8.52
C ASP A 164 5.06 -32.32 -7.70
N SER A 165 4.78 -32.25 -6.40
CA SER A 165 4.67 -33.42 -5.53
C SER A 165 3.25 -34.03 -5.46
N GLY A 166 2.29 -33.48 -6.20
CA GLY A 166 0.89 -33.94 -6.20
C GLY A 166 0.13 -33.65 -4.90
N LYS A 167 0.61 -32.73 -4.06
CA LYS A 167 0.00 -32.34 -2.77
C LYS A 167 -0.93 -31.14 -2.88
N LEU A 168 -0.95 -30.49 -4.03
CA LEU A 168 -1.79 -29.35 -4.33
C LEU A 168 -2.29 -29.51 -5.77
N ASP A 169 -3.59 -29.71 -5.94
CA ASP A 169 -4.26 -29.55 -7.23
C ASP A 169 -5.01 -28.22 -7.26
N ILE A 170 -4.60 -27.32 -8.17
CA ILE A 170 -5.23 -26.00 -8.33
C ILE A 170 -6.69 -26.07 -8.80
N ASN A 171 -7.11 -27.21 -9.36
CA ASN A 171 -8.50 -27.45 -9.77
C ASN A 171 -9.35 -28.04 -8.65
N ASN A 172 -8.72 -28.50 -7.55
CA ASN A 172 -9.40 -29.00 -6.38
C ASN A 172 -9.70 -27.86 -5.40
N GLN A 173 -10.98 -27.60 -5.18
CA GLN A 173 -11.43 -26.52 -4.29
C GLN A 173 -10.99 -26.70 -2.85
N ASN A 174 -10.91 -27.94 -2.35
CA ASN A 174 -10.49 -28.22 -0.97
C ASN A 174 -9.00 -27.92 -0.78
N ASP A 175 -8.17 -28.28 -1.75
CA ASP A 175 -6.73 -28.01 -1.72
C ASP A 175 -6.47 -26.51 -1.77
N MET A 176 -7.19 -25.79 -2.65
CA MET A 176 -7.10 -24.33 -2.75
C MET A 176 -7.59 -23.62 -1.47
N LEU A 177 -8.68 -24.09 -0.86
CA LEU A 177 -9.16 -23.56 0.41
C LEU A 177 -8.13 -23.77 1.53
N ALA A 178 -7.56 -24.98 1.62
CA ALA A 178 -6.52 -25.29 2.60
C ALA A 178 -5.25 -24.43 2.38
N LEU A 179 -4.85 -24.25 1.12
CA LEU A 179 -3.74 -23.37 0.75
C LEU A 179 -4.01 -21.94 1.21
N HIS A 180 -5.19 -21.39 0.91
CA HIS A 180 -5.56 -20.02 1.28
C HIS A 180 -5.62 -19.84 2.79
N PHE A 181 -6.26 -20.77 3.50
CA PHE A 181 -6.39 -20.73 4.96
C PHE A 181 -5.03 -20.68 5.66
N VAL A 182 -4.07 -21.49 5.21
CA VAL A 182 -2.74 -21.58 5.83
C VAL A 182 -1.84 -20.43 5.39
N TYR A 183 -1.78 -20.14 4.09
CA TYR A 183 -0.74 -19.29 3.55
C TYR A 183 -1.13 -17.83 3.38
N LEU A 184 -2.42 -17.48 3.22
CA LEU A 184 -2.79 -16.06 3.11
C LEU A 184 -2.41 -15.26 4.37
N PRO A 185 -2.73 -15.73 5.61
CA PRO A 185 -2.31 -15.02 6.82
C PRO A 185 -0.78 -14.94 6.95
N GLU A 186 -0.06 -16.00 6.63
CA GLU A 186 1.41 -16.02 6.71
C GLU A 186 2.06 -15.12 5.65
N ILE A 187 1.51 -15.04 4.44
CA ILE A 187 1.94 -14.08 3.41
C ILE A 187 1.73 -12.66 3.93
N ASN A 188 0.55 -12.34 4.45
CA ASN A 188 0.25 -11.01 4.98
C ASN A 188 1.15 -10.65 6.17
N ARG A 189 1.40 -11.58 7.10
CA ARG A 189 2.36 -11.37 8.20
C ARG A 189 3.76 -11.00 7.69
N ARG A 190 4.26 -11.69 6.66
CA ARG A 190 5.58 -11.36 6.07
C ARG A 190 5.56 -10.06 5.27
N LEU A 191 4.46 -9.73 4.60
CA LEU A 191 4.28 -8.44 3.91
C LEU A 191 4.26 -7.29 4.91
N SER A 192 3.56 -7.42 6.05
CA SER A 192 3.54 -6.44 7.13
C SER A 192 4.93 -6.23 7.72
N LEU A 193 5.65 -7.31 8.02
CA LEU A 193 7.04 -7.21 8.50
C LEU A 193 7.96 -6.53 7.47
N PHE A 194 7.80 -6.86 6.19
CA PHE A 194 8.54 -6.21 5.12
C PHE A 194 8.19 -4.72 5.02
N HIS A 195 6.91 -4.36 5.13
CA HIS A 195 6.41 -2.98 5.09
C HIS A 195 7.05 -2.15 6.21
N SER A 196 6.98 -2.60 7.46
CA SER A 196 7.58 -1.92 8.61
C SER A 196 9.09 -1.79 8.45
N SER A 197 9.76 -2.89 8.08
CA SER A 197 11.21 -2.84 7.81
C SER A 197 11.57 -1.90 6.67
N TRP A 198 10.73 -1.81 5.64
CA TRP A 198 10.99 -0.96 4.49
C TRP A 198 10.87 0.50 4.91
N ASN A 199 9.80 0.90 5.59
CA ASN A 199 9.62 2.30 5.96
C ASN A 199 10.71 2.82 6.91
N GLN A 200 11.42 1.92 7.59
CA GLN A 200 12.52 2.23 8.50
C GLN A 200 13.93 1.94 7.94
N HIS A 201 14.08 1.48 6.69
CA HIS A 201 15.42 1.21 6.15
C HIS A 201 16.12 2.50 5.68
N SER A 202 17.38 2.68 6.07
CA SER A 202 18.17 3.83 5.60
C SER A 202 18.45 3.78 4.10
N ILE A 203 18.13 4.87 3.39
CA ILE A 203 18.43 5.00 1.97
C ILE A 203 19.71 5.80 1.76
N ARG A 204 20.76 5.14 1.25
CA ARG A 204 22.09 5.75 1.07
C ARG A 204 22.07 7.04 0.24
N THR A 205 21.25 7.08 -0.81
CA THR A 205 21.19 8.26 -1.71
C THR A 205 20.46 9.45 -1.10
N GLU A 206 19.71 9.24 -0.02
CA GLU A 206 18.94 10.28 0.68
C GLU A 206 19.57 10.62 2.04
N GLY A 207 20.91 10.60 2.12
CA GLY A 207 21.62 10.90 3.36
C GLY A 207 21.38 9.88 4.47
N ASN A 208 21.07 8.62 4.13
CA ASN A 208 20.70 7.54 5.06
C ASN A 208 19.39 7.76 5.84
N LYS A 209 18.56 8.73 5.43
CA LYS A 209 17.20 8.85 5.95
C LYS A 209 16.36 7.65 5.55
N THR A 210 15.42 7.28 6.42
CA THR A 210 14.42 6.25 6.12
C THR A 210 13.29 6.81 5.26
N PRO A 211 12.52 5.98 4.52
CA PRO A 211 11.32 6.46 3.84
C PRO A 211 10.38 7.23 4.75
N GLU A 212 10.16 6.75 5.98
CA GLU A 212 9.32 7.42 6.96
C GLU A 212 9.88 8.78 7.38
N GLN A 213 11.18 8.87 7.66
CA GLN A 213 11.83 10.16 7.95
C GLN A 213 11.74 11.12 6.77
N LEU A 214 11.86 10.64 5.53
CA LEU A 214 11.69 11.46 4.33
C LEU A 214 10.25 11.96 4.18
N PHE A 215 9.27 11.11 4.51
CA PHE A 215 7.87 11.49 4.53
C PHE A 215 7.62 12.60 5.57
N ILE A 216 7.98 12.37 6.83
CA ILE A 216 7.76 13.33 7.93
C ILE A 216 8.52 14.64 7.68
N THR A 217 9.83 14.57 7.45
CA THR A 217 10.64 15.77 7.23
C THR A 217 10.23 16.50 5.95
N GLY A 218 9.85 15.77 4.90
CA GLY A 218 9.30 16.34 3.68
C GLY A 218 8.00 17.09 3.92
N THR A 219 7.10 16.54 4.73
CA THR A 219 5.83 17.19 5.10
C THR A 219 6.08 18.46 5.91
N LEU A 220 6.90 18.39 6.95
CA LEU A 220 7.21 19.53 7.82
C LEU A 220 7.91 20.66 7.06
N THR A 221 8.90 20.34 6.22
CA THR A 221 9.67 21.34 5.43
C THR A 221 8.78 22.07 4.43
N ASN A 222 7.68 21.44 3.98
CA ASN A 222 6.76 22.03 3.01
C ASN A 222 5.44 22.49 3.65
N SER A 223 5.35 22.54 4.98
CA SER A 223 4.14 22.93 5.72
C SER A 223 3.67 24.36 5.42
N SER A 224 4.61 25.28 5.22
CA SER A 224 4.33 26.67 4.84
C SER A 224 3.97 26.84 3.35
N LYS A 225 4.15 25.80 2.52
CA LYS A 225 3.78 25.86 1.11
C LYS A 225 2.29 25.57 0.96
N ASN A 226 1.63 26.32 0.08
CA ASN A 226 0.23 26.12 -0.27
C ASN A 226 0.02 24.89 -1.19
N SER A 227 0.48 23.71 -0.76
CA SER A 227 0.33 22.44 -1.49
C SER A 227 -0.86 21.65 -0.94
N SER A 228 -1.77 21.23 -1.83
CA SER A 228 -2.93 20.40 -1.45
C SER A 228 -2.50 19.06 -0.84
N ALA A 229 -1.36 18.50 -1.26
CA ALA A 229 -0.78 17.27 -0.72
C ALA A 229 -0.41 17.38 0.77
N ILE A 230 0.09 18.55 1.18
CA ILE A 230 0.59 18.77 2.54
C ILE A 230 -0.52 19.26 3.47
N LYS A 231 -1.40 20.13 2.97
CA LYS A 231 -2.58 20.58 3.73
C LYS A 231 -3.44 19.40 4.20
N GLY A 232 -3.70 18.43 3.32
CA GLY A 232 -4.48 17.24 3.66
C GLY A 232 -3.88 16.34 4.77
N ILE A 233 -2.61 16.54 5.12
CA ILE A 233 -1.95 15.85 6.25
C ILE A 233 -2.04 16.68 7.53
N LEU A 234 -1.86 18.00 7.42
CA LEU A 234 -1.66 18.90 8.57
C LEU A 234 -2.92 19.60 9.07
N SER A 235 -3.94 19.78 8.22
CA SER A 235 -5.20 20.42 8.62
C SER A 235 -6.23 19.36 9.04
N GLN A 236 -6.82 19.53 10.23
CA GLN A 236 -8.02 18.80 10.66
C GLN A 236 -9.24 19.08 9.75
N GLU A 237 -9.18 20.15 8.94
CA GLU A 237 -10.24 20.62 8.02
C GLU A 237 -10.34 19.84 6.68
N PHE A 238 -9.77 18.64 6.56
CA PHE A 238 -10.04 17.83 5.37
C PHE A 238 -11.40 17.14 5.51
N SER A 239 -12.48 17.89 5.30
CA SER A 239 -13.82 17.31 5.18
C SER A 239 -13.94 16.60 3.83
N LEU A 240 -13.53 15.33 3.83
CA LEU A 240 -13.70 14.39 2.71
C LEU A 240 -15.15 14.43 2.22
N LYS A 241 -16.09 14.50 3.18
CA LYS A 241 -17.53 14.57 2.97
C LYS A 241 -17.94 15.81 2.16
N GLU A 242 -17.40 16.99 2.47
CA GLU A 242 -17.70 18.21 1.71
C GLU A 242 -17.11 18.17 0.29
N GLN A 243 -15.88 17.66 0.13
CA GLN A 243 -15.27 17.52 -1.21
C GLN A 243 -16.02 16.49 -2.06
N LEU A 244 -16.46 15.38 -1.46
CA LEU A 244 -17.32 14.41 -2.13
C LEU A 244 -18.66 15.02 -2.52
N LYS A 245 -19.35 15.73 -1.61
CA LYS A 245 -20.60 16.44 -1.93
C LYS A 245 -20.41 17.40 -3.10
N LYS A 246 -19.34 18.20 -3.07
CA LYS A 246 -19.04 19.13 -4.15
C LYS A 246 -18.80 18.40 -5.47
N GLY A 247 -17.97 17.35 -5.46
CA GLY A 247 -17.68 16.56 -6.64
C GLY A 247 -18.93 15.89 -7.22
N LEU A 248 -19.79 15.32 -6.39
CA LEU A 248 -21.06 14.71 -6.82
C LEU A 248 -22.01 15.74 -7.42
N ASN A 249 -22.13 16.91 -6.79
CA ASN A 249 -22.97 18.01 -7.28
C ASN A 249 -22.55 18.47 -8.68
N GLU A 250 -21.24 18.44 -9.02
CA GLU A 250 -20.76 18.76 -10.37
C GLU A 250 -21.29 17.80 -11.44
N TYR A 251 -21.67 16.58 -11.07
CA TYR A 251 -22.32 15.59 -11.92
C TYR A 251 -23.85 15.52 -11.73
N GLY A 252 -24.42 16.43 -10.93
CA GLY A 252 -25.86 16.47 -10.65
C GLY A 252 -26.35 15.35 -9.72
N LEU A 253 -25.47 14.79 -8.90
CA LEU A 253 -25.77 13.72 -7.94
C LEU A 253 -25.70 14.23 -6.50
N SER A 254 -26.59 13.75 -5.63
CA SER A 254 -26.56 13.92 -4.18
C SER A 254 -25.98 12.68 -3.50
N LEU A 255 -25.43 12.85 -2.29
CA LEU A 255 -25.09 11.71 -1.43
C LEU A 255 -26.32 10.89 -1.03
N ASP A 256 -27.49 11.53 -0.98
CA ASP A 256 -28.76 10.88 -0.60
C ASP A 256 -29.35 10.03 -1.73
N ASP A 257 -28.82 10.14 -2.95
CA ASP A 257 -29.24 9.33 -4.11
C ASP A 257 -28.70 7.89 -4.02
N PHE A 258 -27.83 7.62 -3.04
CA PHE A 258 -27.17 6.35 -2.86
C PHE A 258 -27.79 5.58 -1.68
N PRO A 259 -28.05 4.27 -1.85
CA PRO A 259 -28.76 3.50 -0.84
C PRO A 259 -27.94 3.38 0.45
N ASN A 260 -28.56 3.73 1.58
CA ASN A 260 -28.07 3.37 2.91
C ASN A 260 -28.33 1.88 3.12
N THR A 261 -27.33 1.03 2.87
CA THR A 261 -27.42 -0.40 3.16
C THR A 261 -26.60 -0.75 4.39
N ASP A 262 -27.23 -1.43 5.34
CA ASP A 262 -26.59 -2.01 6.51
C ASP A 262 -25.37 -2.85 6.12
N ILE A 263 -24.29 -2.63 6.86
CA ILE A 263 -22.96 -3.21 6.68
C ILE A 263 -23.05 -4.74 6.74
N PRO A 264 -22.64 -5.49 5.70
CA PRO A 264 -22.33 -6.90 5.86
C PRO A 264 -20.95 -7.03 6.52
N ASP A 265 -20.99 -7.30 7.83
CA ASP A 265 -19.94 -7.73 8.75
C ASP A 265 -18.66 -6.88 8.86
N GLU A 266 -18.61 -6.11 9.96
CA GLU A 266 -17.49 -5.35 10.48
C GLU A 266 -16.27 -6.20 10.91
N ASP A 267 -16.37 -7.53 10.92
CA ASP A 267 -15.38 -8.40 11.56
C ASP A 267 -14.13 -8.72 10.70
N ASP A 268 -14.15 -8.54 9.37
CA ASP A 268 -12.98 -8.82 8.54
C ASP A 268 -12.04 -7.62 8.34
N ALA A 269 -12.48 -6.40 8.71
CA ALA A 269 -11.77 -5.16 8.38
C ALA A 269 -10.70 -4.77 9.40
N ILE A 270 -10.92 -5.05 10.69
CA ILE A 270 -10.02 -4.66 11.78
C ILE A 270 -9.04 -5.80 12.10
N GLU A 271 -9.49 -7.06 11.98
CA GLU A 271 -8.69 -8.24 12.32
C GLU A 271 -7.59 -8.54 11.27
N GLN A 272 -7.85 -8.27 9.98
CA GLN A 272 -6.90 -8.56 8.90
C GLN A 272 -5.76 -7.54 8.74
N LEU A 273 -5.89 -6.34 9.32
CA LEU A 273 -4.93 -5.26 9.10
C LEU A 273 -3.78 -5.19 10.12
N GLN A 274 -3.85 -5.93 11.24
CA GLN A 274 -2.86 -5.90 12.35
C GLN A 274 -2.21 -4.51 12.49
N LEU A 275 -3.04 -3.45 12.56
CA LEU A 275 -2.51 -2.11 12.80
C LEU A 275 -1.85 -2.16 14.19
N PRO A 276 -0.61 -1.67 14.36
CA PRO A 276 0.02 -1.68 15.66
C PRO A 276 -0.90 -0.98 16.68
N GLU A 277 -1.11 -1.62 17.84
CA GLU A 277 -2.05 -1.18 18.89
C GLU A 277 -1.88 0.30 19.29
N ASN A 278 -0.73 0.89 19.00
CA ASN A 278 -0.39 2.28 19.22
C ASN A 278 -1.12 3.29 18.30
N VAL A 279 -1.87 2.82 17.29
CA VAL A 279 -2.67 3.65 16.36
C VAL A 279 -4.15 3.69 16.79
N ILE A 280 -4.58 2.81 17.70
CA ILE A 280 -5.97 2.64 18.11
C ILE A 280 -6.15 3.18 19.55
N ARG A 281 -6.17 4.52 19.69
CA ARG A 281 -6.77 5.33 20.79
C ARG A 281 -6.88 6.77 20.27
N GLU A 282 -7.95 7.55 20.35
CA GLU A 282 -9.26 7.51 21.00
C GLU A 282 -10.28 8.16 20.03
N ASP A 283 -11.39 7.46 19.77
CA ASP A 283 -12.78 7.94 19.76
C ASP A 283 -13.02 9.39 19.29
N MET A 284 -13.18 9.58 17.96
CA MET A 284 -14.11 10.55 17.30
C MET A 284 -13.83 10.77 15.80
N VAL A 285 -12.67 10.37 15.27
CA VAL A 285 -12.24 10.74 13.89
C VAL A 285 -12.34 9.58 12.88
N LEU A 286 -12.47 8.35 13.37
CA LEU A 286 -12.54 7.16 12.52
C LEU A 286 -13.94 7.00 11.88
N ASP A 287 -15.02 7.26 12.63
CA ASP A 287 -16.39 6.99 12.16
C ASP A 287 -16.77 7.76 10.90
N GLU A 288 -16.60 9.09 10.84
CA GLU A 288 -17.05 9.86 9.67
C GLU A 288 -16.29 9.52 8.38
N LYS A 289 -14.99 9.19 8.50
CA LYS A 289 -14.18 8.82 7.34
C LYS A 289 -14.48 7.38 6.92
N PHE A 290 -14.71 6.46 7.87
CA PHE A 290 -15.13 5.10 7.58
C PHE A 290 -16.54 5.06 6.98
N GLU A 291 -17.46 5.91 7.44
CA GLU A 291 -18.80 6.05 6.85
C GLU A 291 -18.76 6.63 5.44
N ALA A 292 -17.95 7.66 5.18
CA ALA A 292 -17.77 8.18 3.81
C ALA A 292 -17.15 7.12 2.85
N VAL A 293 -16.30 6.25 3.39
CA VAL A 293 -15.71 5.09 2.71
C VAL A 293 -16.75 4.00 2.44
N LYS A 294 -17.57 3.67 3.45
CA LYS A 294 -18.69 2.72 3.39
C LYS A 294 -19.71 3.17 2.34
N MET A 295 -20.09 4.45 2.34
CA MET A 295 -21.01 5.04 1.35
C MET A 295 -20.46 4.92 -0.09
N PHE A 296 -19.17 5.13 -0.32
CA PHE A 296 -18.60 5.14 -1.67
C PHE A 296 -18.36 3.73 -2.26
N ILE A 297 -17.98 2.75 -1.43
CA ILE A 297 -17.73 1.36 -1.86
C ILE A 297 -19.02 0.69 -2.38
N HIS A 298 -20.16 0.92 -1.72
CA HIS A 298 -21.42 0.22 -2.02
C HIS A 298 -22.25 0.86 -3.14
N THR A 299 -21.98 2.14 -3.45
CA THR A 299 -22.70 2.88 -4.48
C THR A 299 -22.33 2.47 -5.91
N LEU A 300 -21.13 1.93 -6.12
CA LEU A 300 -20.49 1.82 -7.44
C LEU A 300 -19.98 0.41 -7.79
N ALA A 301 -20.28 -0.59 -6.96
CA ALA A 301 -19.98 -2.00 -7.18
C ALA A 301 -21.21 -2.73 -7.74
#